data_AF-A0A9P9LSC1-F1
#
_entry.id   AF-A0A9P9LSC1-F1
#
_cell.length_a   1.000
_cell.length_b   1.000
_cell.length_c   1.000
_cell.angle_alpha   90.00
_cell.angle_beta   90.00
_cell.angle_gamma   90.00
#
_symmetry.space_group_name_H-M   'P 1'
#
loop_
_entity.id
_entity.type
_entity.pdbx_description
1 polymer ?
#
loop_
_entity_poly.entity_id
_entity_poly.type
_entity_poly.pdbx_seq_one_letter_code
_entity_poly.pdbx_strand_id
1 'polypeptide(L)'
;MSFESLAISRKNASKELAQLAEDHMKHDLQQSDRDALNSAAQKFGTFTTVGSLVGLGLGAVLAFRVRSARARYFKAFRAMEKPTHVQFAGGRTEPIPDITPMLKPTTLGDFAAYMLFSAGGLFLGGELGLLTGSYAAKRSITSDPERKARIEKAFRAFKADVLKREIARLEGQSSGDVDILLG
;
A
#
# COMPACT_ATOMS: atom_id res chain seq x y z
N MET A 1 0.37 30.87 6.64
CA MET A 1 -0.85 30.05 6.51
C MET A 1 -0.68 28.80 7.39
N SER A 2 -1.65 28.45 8.25
CA SER A 2 -1.51 27.35 9.23
C SER A 2 -1.91 25.99 8.65
N PHE A 3 -1.31 24.90 9.15
CA PHE A 3 -1.65 23.52 8.79
C PHE A 3 -3.13 23.17 9.05
N GLU A 4 -3.77 23.85 10.00
CA GLU A 4 -5.20 23.69 10.29
C GLU A 4 -6.08 24.22 9.16
N SER A 5 -5.74 25.37 8.57
CA SER A 5 -6.47 25.94 7.42
C SER A 5 -6.40 25.01 6.19
N LEU A 6 -5.23 24.43 5.92
CA LEU A 6 -5.06 23.44 4.85
C LEU A 6 -5.83 22.15 5.12
N ALA A 7 -5.84 21.66 6.37
CA ALA A 7 -6.58 20.46 6.75
C ALA A 7 -8.10 20.66 6.66
N ILE A 8 -8.61 21.82 7.06
CA ILE A 8 -10.03 22.19 6.96
C ILE A 8 -10.45 22.35 5.50
N SER A 9 -9.64 23.05 4.69
CA SER A 9 -9.85 23.21 3.24
C SER A 9 -9.93 21.86 2.52
N ARG A 10 -9.01 20.93 2.83
CA ARG A 10 -9.02 19.58 2.26
C ARG A 10 -10.26 18.76 2.67
N LYS A 11 -10.66 18.85 3.94
CA LYS A 11 -11.86 18.15 4.45
C LYS A 11 -13.14 18.68 3.78
N ASN A 12 -13.28 19.99 3.64
CA ASN A 12 -14.44 20.59 2.99
C ASN A 12 -14.52 20.20 1.50
N ALA A 13 -13.39 20.26 0.78
CA ALA A 13 -13.32 19.81 -0.60
C ALA A 13 -13.70 18.32 -0.75
N SER A 14 -13.23 17.45 0.15
CA SER A 14 -13.63 16.03 0.10
C SER A 14 -15.12 15.80 0.34
N LYS A 15 -15.72 16.58 1.25
CA LYS A 15 -17.14 16.46 1.58
C LYS A 15 -18.01 16.94 0.43
N GLU A 16 -17.61 18.03 -0.22
CA GLU A 16 -18.29 18.58 -1.38
C GLU A 16 -18.25 17.62 -2.58
N LEU A 17 -17.08 17.03 -2.86
CA LEU A 17 -16.95 16.02 -3.92
C LEU A 17 -17.78 14.76 -3.63
N ALA A 18 -17.84 14.33 -2.36
CA ALA A 18 -18.67 13.20 -1.95
C ALA A 18 -20.17 13.50 -2.12
N GLN A 19 -20.61 14.72 -1.78
CA GLN A 19 -22.00 15.15 -2.00
C GLN A 19 -22.33 15.20 -3.49
N LEU A 20 -21.45 15.76 -4.32
CA LEU A 20 -21.64 15.79 -5.77
C LEU A 20 -21.70 14.38 -6.36
N ALA A 21 -20.84 13.48 -5.90
CA ALA A 21 -20.87 12.07 -6.33
C ALA A 21 -22.19 11.40 -5.93
N GLU A 22 -22.67 11.62 -4.71
CA GLU A 22 -23.95 11.10 -4.21
C GLU A 22 -25.14 11.62 -5.04
N ASP A 23 -25.12 12.90 -5.42
CA ASP A 23 -26.15 13.51 -6.26
C ASP A 23 -26.18 12.85 -7.65
N HIS A 24 -25.03 12.67 -8.31
CA HIS A 24 -24.96 11.93 -9.58
C HIS A 24 -25.39 10.47 -9.43
N MET A 25 -25.02 9.81 -8.33
CA MET A 25 -25.45 8.42 -8.08
C MET A 25 -26.97 8.29 -7.90
N LYS A 26 -27.64 9.30 -7.34
CA LYS A 26 -29.09 9.29 -7.15
C LYS A 26 -29.86 9.61 -8.43
N HIS A 27 -29.40 10.58 -9.21
CA HIS A 27 -30.14 11.11 -10.36
C HIS A 27 -29.80 10.40 -11.68
N ASP A 28 -28.56 9.97 -11.88
CA ASP A 28 -28.11 9.42 -13.17
C ASP A 28 -28.09 7.90 -13.24
N LEU A 29 -28.19 7.22 -12.09
CA LEU A 29 -28.08 5.76 -11.99
C LEU A 29 -29.39 5.11 -11.52
N GLN A 30 -29.62 3.89 -12.02
CA GLN A 30 -30.66 3.02 -11.49
C GLN A 30 -30.18 2.35 -10.18
N GLN A 31 -31.13 1.80 -9.42
CA GLN A 31 -30.79 1.07 -8.18
C GLN A 31 -29.84 -0.11 -8.45
N SER A 32 -30.09 -0.86 -9.52
CA SER A 32 -29.25 -1.98 -9.95
C SER A 32 -27.81 -1.57 -10.30
N ASP A 33 -27.63 -0.36 -10.85
CA ASP A 33 -26.31 0.20 -11.19
C ASP A 33 -25.56 0.59 -9.90
N ARG A 34 -26.27 1.22 -8.94
CA ARG A 34 -25.72 1.55 -7.61
C ARG A 34 -25.31 0.29 -6.84
N ASP A 35 -26.13 -0.75 -6.86
CA ASP A 35 -25.82 -2.02 -6.20
C ASP A 35 -24.59 -2.69 -6.82
N ALA A 36 -24.42 -2.57 -8.14
CA ALA A 36 -23.24 -3.06 -8.84
C ALA A 36 -21.97 -2.28 -8.46
N LEU A 37 -22.04 -0.96 -8.35
CA LEU A 37 -20.94 -0.12 -7.88
C LEU A 37 -20.56 -0.43 -6.43
N ASN A 38 -21.56 -0.60 -5.55
CA ASN A 38 -21.35 -0.99 -4.16
C ASN A 38 -20.71 -2.37 -4.06
N SER A 39 -21.20 -3.35 -4.82
CA SER A 39 -20.62 -4.70 -4.87
C SER A 39 -19.18 -4.67 -5.41
N ALA A 40 -18.90 -3.85 -6.42
CA ALA A 40 -17.56 -3.68 -6.97
C ALA A 40 -16.61 -3.07 -5.94
N ALA A 41 -17.03 -2.03 -5.21
CA ALA A 41 -16.24 -1.42 -4.14
C ALA A 41 -15.99 -2.41 -2.98
N GLN A 42 -17.01 -3.18 -2.58
CA GLN A 42 -16.87 -4.23 -1.57
C GLN A 42 -15.87 -5.29 -2.01
N LYS A 43 -15.98 -5.82 -3.24
CA LYS A 43 -15.03 -6.81 -3.78
C LYS A 43 -13.61 -6.27 -3.80
N PHE A 44 -13.42 -5.04 -4.29
CA PHE A 44 -12.12 -4.39 -4.29
C PHE A 44 -11.52 -4.34 -2.87
N GLY A 45 -12.31 -3.88 -1.90
CA GLY A 45 -11.91 -3.84 -0.49
C GLY A 45 -11.59 -5.22 0.07
N THR A 46 -12.51 -6.17 -0.06
CA THR A 46 -12.37 -7.53 0.48
C THR A 46 -11.12 -8.23 -0.07
N PHE A 47 -10.90 -8.22 -1.39
CA PHE A 47 -9.74 -8.87 -1.98
C PHE A 47 -8.42 -8.21 -1.55
N THR A 48 -8.38 -6.87 -1.49
CA THR A 48 -7.20 -6.14 -1.00
C THR A 48 -6.91 -6.47 0.46
N THR A 49 -7.93 -6.48 1.33
CA THR A 49 -7.80 -6.82 2.75
C THR A 49 -7.37 -8.27 2.95
N VAL A 50 -8.02 -9.21 2.27
CA VAL A 50 -7.66 -10.63 2.35
C VAL A 50 -6.25 -10.86 1.84
N GLY A 51 -5.89 -10.29 0.69
CA GLY A 51 -4.54 -10.37 0.14
C GLY A 51 -3.49 -9.80 1.09
N SER A 52 -3.77 -8.64 1.69
CA SER A 52 -2.91 -8.00 2.70
C SER A 52 -2.69 -8.88 3.93
N LEU A 53 -3.75 -9.49 4.47
CA LEU A 53 -3.68 -10.37 5.63
C LEU A 53 -2.91 -11.65 5.32
N VAL A 54 -3.18 -12.27 4.16
CA VAL A 54 -2.44 -13.45 3.69
C VAL A 54 -0.97 -13.11 3.50
N GLY A 55 -0.68 -11.96 2.87
CA GLY A 55 0.67 -11.45 2.66
C GLY A 55 1.43 -11.22 3.97
N LEU A 56 0.81 -10.56 4.95
CA LEU A 56 1.36 -10.38 6.30
C LEU A 56 1.66 -11.73 6.97
N GLY A 57 0.71 -12.67 6.91
CA GLY A 57 0.86 -14.00 7.47
C GLY A 57 2.03 -14.77 6.86
N LEU A 58 2.15 -14.76 5.53
CA LEU A 58 3.26 -15.36 4.80
C LEU A 58 4.59 -14.69 5.17
N GLY A 59 4.60 -13.36 5.27
CA GLY A 59 5.75 -12.58 5.72
C GLY A 59 6.23 -12.98 7.12
N ALA A 60 5.31 -13.10 8.07
CA ALA A 60 5.63 -13.54 9.43
C ALA A 60 6.18 -14.98 9.47
N VAL A 61 5.62 -15.89 8.66
CA VAL A 61 6.11 -17.29 8.54
C VAL A 61 7.53 -17.32 7.93
N LEU A 62 7.79 -16.50 6.92
CA LEU A 62 9.11 -16.35 6.31
C LEU A 62 10.13 -15.79 7.30
N ALA A 63 9.78 -14.74 8.05
CA ALA A 63 10.62 -14.19 9.12
C ALA A 63 10.99 -15.27 10.15
N PHE A 64 9.99 -16.01 10.62
CA PHE A 64 10.20 -17.12 11.55
C PHE A 64 11.15 -18.17 10.96
N ARG A 65 10.93 -18.60 9.71
CA ARG A 65 11.80 -19.59 9.05
C ARG A 65 13.25 -19.13 8.91
N VAL A 66 13.47 -17.88 8.49
CA VAL A 66 14.82 -17.31 8.34
C VAL A 66 15.51 -17.22 9.70
N ARG A 67 14.82 -16.75 10.73
CA ARG A 67 15.33 -16.72 12.11
C ARG A 67 15.72 -18.12 12.60
N SER A 68 14.83 -19.10 12.44
CA SER A 68 15.10 -20.48 12.85
C SER A 68 16.27 -21.10 12.08
N ALA A 69 16.41 -20.79 10.78
CA ALA A 69 17.57 -21.21 10.00
C ALA A 69 18.87 -20.59 10.55
N ARG A 70 18.90 -19.27 10.78
CA ARG A 70 20.07 -18.57 11.33
C ARG A 70 20.49 -19.12 12.69
N ALA A 71 19.53 -19.41 13.58
CA ALA A 71 19.81 -20.01 14.88
C ALA A 71 20.42 -21.42 14.75
N ARG A 72 19.91 -22.24 13.83
CA ARG A 72 20.47 -23.57 13.55
C ARG A 72 21.90 -23.48 12.98
N TYR A 73 22.13 -22.58 12.03
CA TYR A 73 23.47 -22.35 11.48
C TYR A 73 24.45 -21.90 12.56
N PHE A 74 24.06 -20.97 13.43
CA PHE A 74 24.93 -20.53 14.53
C PHE A 74 25.24 -21.67 15.51
N LYS A 75 24.24 -22.50 15.86
CA LYS A 75 24.45 -23.66 16.73
C LYS A 75 25.42 -24.67 16.10
N ALA A 76 25.26 -24.98 14.81
CA ALA A 76 26.16 -25.86 14.08
C ALA A 76 27.58 -25.28 14.02
N PHE A 77 27.71 -24.00 13.65
CA PHE A 77 29.00 -23.31 13.58
C PHE A 77 29.73 -23.28 14.93
N ARG A 78 29.01 -23.14 16.04
CA ARG A 78 29.61 -23.16 17.39
C ARG A 78 30.05 -24.57 17.81
N ALA A 79 29.39 -25.62 17.32
CA ALA A 79 29.67 -27.00 17.69
C ALA A 79 30.81 -27.63 16.86
N MET A 80 31.15 -27.05 15.71
CA MET A 80 32.26 -27.50 14.88
C MET A 80 33.61 -27.08 15.46
N GLU A 81 34.61 -27.96 15.34
CA GLU A 81 36.00 -27.61 15.59
C GLU A 81 36.47 -26.56 14.57
N LYS A 82 37.10 -25.49 15.07
CA LYS A 82 37.51 -24.34 14.25
C LYS A 82 39.03 -24.33 14.12
N PRO A 83 39.58 -24.18 12.91
CA PRO A 83 41.01 -23.97 12.75
C PRO A 83 41.39 -22.65 13.44
N THR A 84 42.42 -22.70 14.29
CA THR A 84 42.89 -21.54 15.06
C THR A 84 44.07 -20.84 14.40
N HIS A 85 44.78 -21.55 13.52
CA HIS A 85 46.01 -21.07 12.89
C HIS A 85 46.09 -21.53 11.43
N VAL A 86 46.65 -20.68 10.57
CA VAL A 86 47.06 -21.03 9.20
C VAL A 86 48.58 -21.14 9.18
N GLN A 87 49.11 -22.23 8.65
CA GLN A 87 50.54 -22.37 8.35
C GLN A 87 50.78 -22.06 6.87
N PHE A 88 51.64 -21.08 6.60
CA PHE A 88 52.07 -20.75 5.24
C PHE A 88 53.23 -21.65 4.82
N ALA A 89 53.41 -21.83 3.50
CA ALA A 89 54.48 -22.67 2.95
C ALA A 89 55.90 -22.30 3.43
N GLY A 90 56.12 -21.06 3.86
CA GLY A 90 57.36 -20.58 4.47
C GLY A 90 57.50 -20.85 5.98
N GLY A 91 56.66 -21.68 6.59
CA GLY A 91 56.70 -22.03 8.02
C GLY A 91 56.14 -20.98 8.98
N ARG A 92 55.71 -19.82 8.46
CA ARG A 92 55.03 -18.79 9.26
C ARG A 92 53.63 -19.27 9.65
N THR A 93 53.24 -19.02 10.89
CA THR A 93 51.92 -19.36 11.41
C THR A 93 51.19 -18.07 11.80
N GLU A 94 49.96 -17.88 11.32
CA GLU A 94 49.12 -16.72 11.68
C GLU A 94 47.78 -17.18 12.31
N PRO A 95 47.29 -16.48 13.35
CA PRO A 95 46.03 -16.83 14.00
C PRO A 95 44.83 -16.47 13.12
N ILE A 96 43.84 -17.35 13.08
CA ILE A 96 42.55 -17.07 12.43
C ILE A 96 41.65 -16.32 13.41
N PRO A 97 41.10 -15.15 13.04
CA PRO A 97 40.20 -14.40 13.91
C PRO A 97 38.89 -15.16 14.16
N ASP A 98 38.43 -15.16 15.41
CA ASP A 98 37.13 -15.76 15.75
C ASP A 98 35.96 -14.87 15.31
N ILE A 99 35.28 -15.31 14.25
CA ILE A 99 34.10 -14.63 13.69
C ILE A 99 32.78 -15.05 14.37
N THR A 100 32.81 -15.98 15.33
CA THR A 100 31.60 -16.46 16.04
C THR A 100 30.74 -15.34 16.62
N PRO A 101 31.31 -14.29 17.27
CA PRO A 101 30.51 -13.21 17.82
C PRO A 101 29.70 -12.45 16.75
N MET A 102 30.22 -12.35 15.53
CA MET A 102 29.56 -11.67 14.41
C MET A 102 28.38 -12.46 13.84
N LEU A 103 28.43 -13.79 13.94
CA LEU A 103 27.38 -14.68 13.44
C LEU A 103 26.23 -14.89 14.45
N LYS A 104 26.41 -14.43 15.69
CA LYS A 104 25.42 -14.58 16.75
C LYS A 104 24.09 -13.96 16.34
N PRO A 105 22.95 -14.67 16.47
CA PRO A 105 21.63 -14.08 16.31
C PRO A 105 21.44 -12.91 17.29
N THR A 106 20.86 -11.82 16.81
CA THR A 106 20.62 -10.59 17.59
C THR A 106 19.15 -10.22 17.57
N THR A 107 18.70 -9.59 18.66
CA THR A 107 17.31 -9.10 18.79
C THR A 107 16.96 -8.06 17.73
N LEU A 108 17.91 -7.17 17.40
CA LEU A 108 17.73 -6.18 16.33
C LEU A 108 17.59 -6.83 14.96
N GLY A 109 18.39 -7.86 14.67
CA GLY A 109 18.28 -8.63 13.42
C GLY A 109 16.95 -9.38 13.32
N ASP A 110 16.46 -9.90 14.45
CA ASP A 110 15.15 -10.56 14.50
C ASP A 110 14.01 -9.55 14.26
N PHE A 111 14.07 -8.38 14.89
CA PHE A 111 13.11 -7.30 14.64
C PHE A 111 13.13 -6.87 13.17
N ALA A 112 14.31 -6.65 12.60
CA ALA A 112 14.47 -6.30 11.20
C ALA A 112 13.89 -7.38 10.27
N ALA A 113 14.06 -8.66 10.60
CA ALA A 113 13.46 -9.75 9.83
C ALA A 113 11.93 -9.69 9.87
N TYR A 114 11.31 -9.59 11.05
CA TYR A 114 9.85 -9.49 11.15
C TYR A 114 9.32 -8.25 10.44
N MET A 115 9.95 -7.08 10.62
CA MET A 115 9.55 -5.87 9.94
C MET A 115 9.66 -6.00 8.42
N LEU A 116 10.82 -6.41 7.90
CA LEU A 116 11.07 -6.50 6.46
C LEU A 116 10.15 -7.51 5.79
N PHE A 117 10.05 -8.73 6.33
CA PHE A 117 9.25 -9.77 5.70
C PHE A 117 7.75 -9.52 5.89
N SER A 118 7.31 -8.95 7.02
CA SER A 118 5.89 -8.60 7.18
C SER A 118 5.52 -7.41 6.31
N ALA A 119 6.34 -6.35 6.24
CA ALA A 119 6.08 -5.21 5.36
C ALA A 119 6.12 -5.61 3.87
N GLY A 120 7.12 -6.40 3.46
CA GLY A 120 7.20 -6.94 2.12
C GLY A 120 6.03 -7.88 1.80
N GLY A 121 5.66 -8.73 2.74
CA GLY A 121 4.49 -9.61 2.63
C GLY A 121 3.19 -8.83 2.49
N LEU A 122 2.97 -7.81 3.33
CA LEU A 122 1.83 -6.89 3.24
C LEU A 122 1.77 -6.20 1.89
N PHE A 123 2.90 -5.67 1.42
CA PHE A 123 2.97 -4.98 0.14
C PHE A 123 2.62 -5.93 -1.00
N LEU A 124 3.29 -7.08 -1.12
CA LEU A 124 3.03 -8.04 -2.18
C LEU A 124 1.60 -8.61 -2.11
N GLY A 125 1.13 -8.97 -0.93
CA GLY A 125 -0.23 -9.48 -0.73
C GLY A 125 -1.30 -8.41 -0.99
N GLY A 126 -1.05 -7.17 -0.59
CA GLY A 126 -1.92 -6.03 -0.80
C GLY A 126 -2.04 -5.67 -2.28
N GLU A 127 -0.91 -5.57 -3.00
CA GLU A 127 -0.90 -5.30 -4.45
C GLU A 127 -1.57 -6.43 -5.24
N LEU A 128 -1.31 -7.70 -4.90
CA LEU A 128 -1.98 -8.83 -5.55
C LEU A 128 -3.48 -8.86 -5.23
N GLY A 129 -3.86 -8.58 -3.98
CA GLY A 129 -5.25 -8.42 -3.58
C GLY A 129 -5.94 -7.26 -4.29
N LEU A 130 -5.24 -6.15 -4.49
CA LEU A 130 -5.72 -4.97 -5.21
C LEU A 130 -5.90 -5.26 -6.70
N LEU A 131 -4.95 -5.94 -7.34
CA LEU A 131 -5.05 -6.33 -8.74
C LEU A 131 -6.22 -7.30 -8.99
N THR A 132 -6.31 -8.35 -8.17
CA THR A 132 -7.39 -9.36 -8.28
C THR A 132 -8.75 -8.76 -7.92
N GLY A 133 -8.80 -7.93 -6.89
CA GLY A 133 -9.98 -7.17 -6.50
C GLY A 133 -10.45 -6.19 -7.58
N SER A 134 -9.51 -5.47 -8.22
CA SER A 134 -9.80 -4.57 -9.34
C SER A 134 -10.35 -5.33 -10.54
N TYR A 135 -9.78 -6.49 -10.86
CA TYR A 135 -10.30 -7.34 -11.93
C TYR A 135 -11.72 -7.84 -11.62
N ALA A 136 -11.97 -8.33 -10.40
CA ALA A 136 -13.28 -8.80 -9.98
C ALA A 136 -14.33 -7.68 -9.95
N ALA A 137 -13.96 -6.51 -9.44
CA ALA A 137 -14.79 -5.30 -9.42
C ALA A 137 -15.13 -4.81 -10.83
N LYS A 138 -14.12 -4.73 -11.71
CA LYS A 138 -14.31 -4.38 -13.12
C LYS A 138 -15.28 -5.34 -13.79
N ARG A 139 -15.11 -6.65 -13.57
CA ARG A 139 -15.98 -7.68 -14.13
C ARG A 139 -17.44 -7.51 -13.70
N SER A 140 -17.72 -7.11 -12.45
CA SER A 140 -19.10 -6.85 -11.99
C SER A 140 -19.76 -5.62 -12.63
N ILE A 141 -18.96 -4.66 -13.11
CA ILE A 141 -19.47 -3.47 -13.80
C ILE A 141 -19.63 -3.77 -15.30
N THR A 142 -18.68 -4.49 -15.91
CA THR A 142 -18.63 -4.70 -17.36
C THR A 142 -19.41 -5.91 -17.87
N SER A 143 -19.96 -6.75 -16.98
CA SER A 143 -20.73 -7.94 -17.38
C SER A 143 -22.02 -7.61 -18.14
N ASP A 144 -22.56 -6.41 -17.93
CA ASP A 144 -23.78 -5.90 -18.55
C ASP A 144 -23.41 -4.65 -19.37
N PRO A 145 -23.51 -4.70 -20.71
CA PRO A 145 -23.06 -3.61 -21.58
C PRO A 145 -23.90 -2.33 -21.41
N GLU A 146 -25.19 -2.46 -21.10
CA GLU A 146 -26.06 -1.29 -20.91
C GLU A 146 -25.77 -0.59 -19.59
N ARG A 147 -25.61 -1.37 -18.52
CA ARG A 147 -25.18 -0.86 -17.21
C ARG A 147 -23.84 -0.17 -17.29
N LYS A 148 -22.87 -0.79 -17.98
CA LYS A 148 -21.57 -0.18 -18.23
C LYS A 148 -21.73 1.19 -18.90
N ALA A 149 -22.55 1.29 -19.95
CA ALA A 149 -22.78 2.55 -20.65
C ALA A 149 -23.41 3.61 -19.75
N ARG A 150 -24.41 3.25 -18.92
CA ARG A 150 -25.04 4.17 -17.95
C ARG A 150 -24.05 4.66 -16.91
N ILE A 151 -23.29 3.75 -16.31
CA ILE A 151 -22.25 4.08 -15.31
C ILE A 151 -21.17 4.98 -15.91
N GLU A 152 -20.69 4.69 -17.12
CA GLU A 152 -19.71 5.53 -17.80
C GLU A 152 -20.25 6.93 -18.10
N LYS A 153 -21.52 7.04 -18.51
CA LYS A 153 -22.16 8.33 -18.77
C LYS A 153 -22.25 9.17 -17.49
N ALA A 154 -22.77 8.58 -16.40
CA ALA A 154 -22.85 9.23 -15.10
C ALA A 154 -21.46 9.65 -14.59
N PHE A 155 -20.46 8.80 -14.75
CA PHE A 155 -19.09 9.10 -14.35
C PHE A 155 -18.48 10.26 -15.17
N ARG A 156 -18.74 10.34 -16.47
CA ARG A 156 -18.30 11.47 -17.31
C ARG A 156 -18.98 12.78 -16.89
N ALA A 157 -20.27 12.75 -16.60
CA ALA A 157 -21.01 13.92 -16.11
C ALA A 157 -20.43 14.41 -14.77
N PHE A 158 -20.25 13.50 -13.81
CA PHE A 158 -19.59 13.79 -12.54
C PHE A 158 -18.22 14.43 -12.73
N LYS A 159 -17.34 13.85 -13.58
CA LYS A 159 -16.02 14.42 -13.85
C LYS A 159 -16.09 15.82 -14.46
N ALA A 160 -17.04 16.06 -15.37
CA ALA A 160 -17.22 17.38 -15.96
C ALA A 160 -17.59 18.42 -14.88
N ASP A 161 -18.48 18.06 -13.95
CA ASP A 161 -18.91 18.98 -12.89
C ASP A 161 -17.82 19.19 -11.82
N VAL A 162 -17.02 18.17 -11.51
CA VAL A 162 -15.80 18.33 -10.69
C VAL A 162 -14.84 19.32 -11.33
N LEU A 163 -14.58 19.19 -12.64
CA LEU A 163 -13.68 20.10 -13.35
C LEU A 163 -14.21 21.54 -13.40
N LYS A 164 -15.52 21.73 -13.61
CA LYS A 164 -16.13 23.07 -13.56
C LYS A 164 -15.96 23.72 -12.19
N ARG A 165 -16.12 22.96 -11.10
CA ARG A 165 -15.91 23.47 -9.74
C ARG A 165 -14.45 23.81 -9.47
N GLU A 166 -13.53 23.00 -9.96
CA GLU A 166 -12.09 23.28 -9.84
C GLU A 166 -11.71 24.54 -10.61
N ILE A 167 -12.24 24.73 -11.83
CA ILE A 167 -12.05 25.97 -12.61
C ILE A 167 -12.61 27.17 -11.86
N ALA A 168 -13.85 27.11 -11.38
CA ALA A 168 -14.46 28.20 -10.62
C ALA A 168 -13.66 28.54 -9.34
N ARG A 169 -13.07 27.54 -8.69
CA ARG A 169 -12.19 27.74 -7.53
C ARG A 169 -10.89 28.46 -7.91
N LEU A 170 -10.27 28.07 -9.02
CA LEU A 170 -9.05 28.68 -9.52
C LEU A 170 -9.29 30.13 -9.99
N GLU A 171 -10.41 30.40 -10.67
CA GLU A 171 -10.82 31.74 -11.08
C GLU A 171 -11.12 32.64 -9.87
N GLY A 172 -11.83 32.12 -8.87
CA GLY A 172 -12.11 32.85 -7.62
C GLY A 172 -10.86 33.18 -6.79
N GLN A 173 -9.83 32.31 -6.81
CA GLN A 173 -8.54 32.61 -6.20
C GLN A 173 -7.75 33.66 -7.00
N SER A 174 -7.82 33.61 -8.33
CA SER A 174 -7.16 34.59 -9.20
C SER A 174 -7.72 36.01 -9.04
N SER A 175 -9.00 36.19 -8.72
CA SER A 175 -9.56 37.52 -8.44
C SER A 175 -9.21 38.03 -7.04
N GLY A 176 -9.07 37.14 -6.04
CA GLY A 176 -8.70 37.52 -4.67
C GLY A 176 -7.24 37.96 -4.51
N ASP A 177 -6.31 37.36 -5.25
CA ASP A 177 -4.88 37.75 -5.21
C ASP A 177 -4.60 39.09 -5.90
N VAL A 178 -5.44 39.51 -6.87
CA VAL A 178 -5.28 40.79 -7.58
C VAL A 178 -5.74 41.97 -6.69
N ASP A 179 -6.80 41.80 -5.90
CA ASP A 179 -7.27 42.84 -4.96
C ASP A 179 -6.32 43.04 -3.77
N ILE A 180 -5.53 42.03 -3.38
CA ILE A 180 -4.55 42.13 -2.28
C ILE A 180 -3.24 42.82 -2.75
N LEU A 181 -2.93 42.80 -4.05
CA LEU A 181 -1.74 43.45 -4.61
C LEU A 181 -1.96 44.92 -5.02
N LEU A 182 -3.21 45.39 -5.05
CA LEU A 182 -3.57 46.76 -5.43
C LEU A 182 -4.18 47.59 -4.28
N GLY A 183 -4.13 47.07 -3.04
CA GLY A 183 -4.57 47.74 -1.81
C GLY A 183 -3.44 48.25 -0.93
#